data_AF-A0A925BP83-F1
#
_entry.id   AF-A0A925BP83-F1
#
_cell.length_a   1.000
_cell.length_b   1.000
_cell.length_c   1.000
_cell.angle_alpha   90.00
_cell.angle_beta   90.00
_cell.angle_gamma   90.00
#
_symmetry.space_group_name_H-M   'P 1'
#
loop_
_entity.id
_entity.type
_entity.pdbx_description
1 polymer ?
#
loop_
_entity_poly.entity_id
_entity_poly.type
_entity_poly.pdbx_seq_one_letter_code
_entity_poly.pdbx_strand_id
1 'polypeptide(L)'
;MAGPAPEVLKIGSRGGTGSLTTSALALGTARSTLRALREELKQTSSLQPVITQLVDEGHSLEHALFAAGRCEPSAWSAEQIRLRANSYVTRLAQGYLAAAKGTGFVSGHPAERSIREAMFFYVWSCPQSVVQGNLQELACRDAAW
;
A
#
# COMPACT_ATOMS: atom_id res chain seq x y z
N MET A 1 25.87 8.53 22.35
CA MET A 1 24.76 7.57 22.56
C MET A 1 23.79 8.20 23.55
N ALA A 2 22.52 8.35 23.20
CA ALA A 2 21.52 8.84 24.15
C ALA A 2 21.11 7.68 25.07
N GLY A 3 21.20 7.88 26.38
CA GLY A 3 20.72 6.93 27.39
C GLY A 3 19.18 6.89 27.46
N PRO A 4 18.60 5.92 28.18
CA PRO A 4 17.15 5.85 28.36
C PRO A 4 16.63 7.12 29.06
N ALA A 5 15.73 7.83 28.39
CA ALA A 5 15.07 9.03 28.90
C ALA A 5 13.55 8.88 28.81
N PRO A 6 12.78 9.56 29.68
CA PRO A 6 11.33 9.61 29.58
C PRO A 6 10.92 10.09 28.18
N GLU A 7 9.94 9.40 27.57
CA GLU A 7 9.41 9.74 26.24
C GLU A 7 10.42 9.62 25.08
N VAL A 8 11.42 8.74 25.18
CA VAL A 8 12.37 8.42 24.08
C VAL A 8 11.67 8.12 22.74
N LEU A 9 10.50 7.48 22.78
CA LEU A 9 9.68 7.20 21.58
C LEU A 9 9.03 8.46 20.99
N LYS A 10 8.79 9.51 21.78
CA LYS A 10 8.33 10.82 21.28
C LYS A 10 9.47 11.65 20.72
N ILE A 11 10.67 11.51 21.27
CA ILE A 11 11.89 12.21 20.80
C ILE A 11 12.38 11.59 19.47
N GLY A 12 12.09 10.31 19.24
CA GLY A 12 12.36 9.59 17.99
C GLY A 12 11.30 9.74 16.89
N SER A 13 10.53 10.83 16.85
CA SER A 13 9.34 11.01 15.97
C SER A 13 9.61 10.99 14.45
N ARG A 14 10.82 10.66 14.00
CA ARG A 14 11.06 10.30 12.59
C ARG A 14 10.49 8.92 12.22
N GLY A 15 10.05 8.12 13.19
CA GLY A 15 9.47 6.78 13.00
C GLY A 15 8.11 6.56 13.69
N GLY A 16 7.35 7.62 13.97
CA GLY A 16 6.05 7.53 14.65
C GLY A 16 4.95 6.81 13.85
N THR A 17 3.78 6.62 14.47
CA THR A 17 2.52 6.24 13.80
C THR A 17 2.28 7.17 12.60
N GLY A 18 2.25 6.64 11.38
CA GLY A 18 2.24 7.42 10.13
C GLY A 18 3.58 7.46 9.37
N SER A 19 4.59 6.74 9.86
CA SER A 19 5.93 6.70 9.25
C SER A 19 5.94 6.16 7.82
N LEU A 20 6.77 6.81 6.99
CA LEU A 20 7.08 6.41 5.62
C LEU A 20 7.57 4.95 5.53
N THR A 21 8.12 4.39 6.60
CA THR A 21 8.57 2.99 6.67
C THR A 21 7.44 1.99 6.47
N THR A 22 6.25 2.26 7.04
CA THR A 22 5.11 1.36 6.85
C THR A 22 4.54 1.52 5.44
N SER A 23 4.55 2.72 4.89
CA SER A 23 4.21 2.94 3.47
C SER A 23 5.19 2.22 2.54
N ALA A 24 6.49 2.21 2.86
CA ALA A 24 7.50 1.44 2.13
C ALA A 24 7.23 -0.06 2.18
N LEU A 25 6.82 -0.59 3.35
CA LEU A 25 6.43 -1.99 3.49
C LEU A 25 5.18 -2.30 2.63
N ALA A 26 4.16 -1.43 2.66
CA ALA A 26 2.97 -1.58 1.84
C ALA A 26 3.29 -1.59 0.35
N LEU A 27 4.16 -0.69 -0.12
CA LEU A 27 4.62 -0.67 -1.51
C LEU A 27 5.47 -1.91 -1.86
N GLY A 28 6.31 -2.39 -0.94
CA GLY A 28 7.04 -3.65 -1.11
C GLY A 28 6.11 -4.84 -1.32
N THR A 29 5.09 -4.98 -0.48
CA THR A 29 4.04 -6.00 -0.62
C THR A 29 3.27 -5.80 -1.93
N ALA A 30 2.92 -4.56 -2.28
CA ALA A 30 2.25 -4.22 -3.53
C ALA A 30 3.04 -4.66 -4.77
N ARG A 31 4.36 -4.42 -4.81
CA ARG A 31 5.23 -4.86 -5.91
C ARG A 31 5.21 -6.38 -6.09
N SER A 32 5.26 -7.12 -4.98
CA SER A 32 5.18 -8.59 -5.01
C SER A 32 3.83 -9.06 -5.56
N THR A 33 2.74 -8.47 -5.07
CA THR A 33 1.37 -8.78 -5.51
C THR A 33 1.13 -8.39 -6.97
N LEU A 34 1.64 -7.24 -7.42
CA LEU A 34 1.56 -6.82 -8.83
C LEU A 34 2.30 -7.79 -9.75
N ARG A 35 3.47 -8.29 -9.33
CA ARG A 35 4.20 -9.31 -10.10
C ARG A 35 3.36 -10.59 -10.24
N ALA A 36 2.75 -11.05 -9.15
CA ALA A 36 1.90 -12.23 -9.16
C ALA A 36 0.64 -12.04 -10.02
N LEU A 37 -0.02 -10.88 -9.91
CA LEU A 37 -1.16 -10.50 -10.74
C LEU A 37 -0.80 -10.46 -12.23
N ARG A 38 0.37 -9.90 -12.58
CA ARG A 38 0.85 -9.87 -13.97
C ARG A 38 1.10 -11.26 -14.53
N GLU A 39 1.64 -12.16 -13.72
CA GLU A 39 1.85 -13.55 -14.12
C GLU A 39 0.52 -14.29 -14.33
N GLU A 40 -0.44 -14.09 -13.42
CA GLU A 40 -1.79 -14.64 -13.52
C GLU A 40 -2.50 -14.19 -14.81
N LEU A 41 -2.32 -12.92 -15.16
CA LEU A 41 -2.96 -12.29 -16.33
C LEU A 41 -2.09 -12.30 -17.60
N LYS A 42 -0.99 -13.03 -17.64
CA LYS A 42 -0.04 -12.99 -18.77
C LYS A 42 -0.66 -13.35 -20.12
N GLN A 43 -1.71 -14.18 -20.13
CA GLN A 43 -2.42 -14.60 -21.34
C GLN A 43 -3.66 -13.74 -21.65
N THR A 44 -3.97 -12.74 -20.81
CA THR A 44 -5.17 -11.89 -20.95
C THR A 44 -4.77 -10.52 -21.49
N SER A 45 -4.59 -10.42 -22.81
CA SER A 45 -4.15 -9.18 -23.48
C SER A 45 -5.10 -7.99 -23.27
N SER A 46 -6.41 -8.24 -23.13
CA SER A 46 -7.42 -7.19 -22.91
C SER A 46 -7.24 -6.43 -21.59
N LEU A 47 -6.52 -6.99 -20.61
CA LEU A 47 -6.27 -6.35 -19.31
C LEU A 47 -4.90 -5.66 -19.22
N GLN A 48 -4.08 -5.71 -20.27
CA GLN A 48 -2.78 -5.03 -20.29
C GLN A 48 -2.88 -3.51 -20.04
N PRO A 49 -3.86 -2.77 -20.58
CA PRO A 49 -4.02 -1.35 -20.26
C PRO A 49 -4.22 -1.09 -18.76
N VAL A 50 -4.98 -1.95 -18.09
CA VAL A 50 -5.23 -1.86 -16.64
C VAL A 50 -3.94 -2.14 -15.86
N ILE A 51 -3.18 -3.16 -16.27
CA ILE A 51 -1.88 -3.46 -15.67
C ILE A 51 -0.90 -2.29 -15.83
N THR A 52 -0.86 -1.65 -17.00
CA THR A 52 -0.01 -0.46 -17.23
C THR A 52 -0.38 0.67 -16.28
N GLN A 53 -1.68 0.97 -16.12
CA GLN A 53 -2.13 1.99 -15.17
C GLN A 53 -1.72 1.67 -13.72
N LEU A 54 -1.85 0.40 -13.30
CA LEU A 54 -1.41 -0.03 -11.98
C LEU A 54 0.10 0.11 -11.80
N VAL A 55 0.90 -0.18 -12.84
CA VAL A 55 2.36 0.01 -12.83
C VAL A 55 2.72 1.50 -12.68
N ASP A 56 2.07 2.37 -13.46
CA ASP A 56 2.33 3.82 -13.44
C ASP A 56 1.94 4.45 -12.09
N GLU A 57 0.83 4.00 -11.51
CA GLU A 57 0.42 4.39 -10.16
C GLU A 57 1.48 3.96 -9.12
N GLY A 58 1.97 2.73 -9.22
CA GLY A 58 3.03 2.21 -8.36
C GLY A 58 4.32 3.03 -8.43
N HIS A 59 4.76 3.37 -9.65
CA HIS A 59 5.93 4.23 -9.85
C HIS A 59 5.73 5.63 -9.25
N SER A 60 4.54 6.21 -9.40
CA SER A 60 4.22 7.53 -8.83
C SER A 60 4.29 7.50 -7.29
N LEU A 61 3.80 6.42 -6.67
CA LEU A 61 3.87 6.22 -5.22
C LEU A 61 5.30 6.00 -4.72
N GLU A 62 6.09 5.20 -5.43
CA GLU A 62 7.50 5.00 -5.11
C GLU A 62 8.28 6.32 -5.21
N HIS A 63 8.05 7.11 -6.25
CA HIS A 63 8.68 8.41 -6.42
C HIS A 63 8.34 9.35 -5.26
N ALA A 64 7.06 9.48 -4.90
CA ALA A 64 6.63 10.34 -3.79
C ALA A 64 7.18 9.87 -2.43
N LEU A 65 7.23 8.55 -2.20
CA LEU A 65 7.82 7.95 -0.99
C LEU A 65 9.30 8.28 -0.89
N PHE A 66 10.06 8.10 -1.97
CA PHE A 66 11.49 8.35 -1.97
C PHE A 66 11.83 9.83 -1.84
N ALA A 67 11.10 10.72 -2.51
CA ALA A 67 11.25 12.16 -2.32
C ALA A 67 11.01 12.55 -0.86
N ALA A 68 9.92 12.07 -0.25
CA ALA A 68 9.61 12.32 1.16
C ALA A 68 10.70 11.77 2.09
N GLY A 69 11.24 10.58 1.80
CA GLY A 69 12.32 9.96 2.57
C GLY A 69 13.65 10.70 2.48
N ARG A 70 13.91 11.41 1.37
CA ARG A 70 15.09 12.27 1.16
C ARG A 70 14.89 13.71 1.64
N CYS A 71 13.74 14.04 2.23
CA CYS A 71 13.34 15.41 2.57
C CYS A 71 13.30 16.35 1.34
N GLU A 72 13.04 15.81 0.16
CA GLU A 72 12.79 16.56 -1.07
C GLU A 72 11.31 16.94 -1.16
N PRO A 73 10.94 17.95 -1.96
CA PRO A 73 9.54 18.24 -2.26
C PRO A 73 8.84 16.99 -2.81
N SER A 74 7.84 16.50 -2.08
CA SER A 74 6.99 15.39 -2.49
C SER A 74 5.61 15.90 -2.91
N ALA A 75 4.98 15.22 -3.86
CA ALA A 75 3.64 15.53 -4.30
C ALA A 75 2.59 15.35 -3.18
N TRP A 76 2.92 14.55 -2.16
CA TRP A 76 2.00 14.14 -1.10
C TRP A 76 2.66 14.18 0.27
N SER A 77 1.86 14.45 1.30
CA SER A 77 2.27 14.28 2.68
C SER A 77 2.51 12.80 3.02
N ALA A 78 3.22 12.51 4.12
CA ALA A 78 3.43 11.14 4.57
C ALA A 78 2.12 10.37 4.83
N GLU A 79 1.11 11.05 5.36
CA GLU A 79 -0.22 10.48 5.60
C GLU A 79 -0.96 10.19 4.29
N GLN A 80 -0.89 11.11 3.33
CA GLN A 80 -1.43 10.88 1.99
C GLN A 80 -0.72 9.68 1.35
N ILE A 81 0.61 9.65 1.32
CA ILE A 81 1.39 8.50 0.80
C ILE A 81 0.94 7.20 1.45
N ARG A 82 0.71 7.20 2.77
CA ARG A 82 0.22 6.01 3.49
C ARG A 82 -1.19 5.60 3.03
N LEU A 83 -2.12 6.55 2.93
CA LEU A 83 -3.48 6.30 2.45
C LEU A 83 -3.45 5.70 1.04
N ARG A 84 -2.70 6.32 0.11
CA ARG A 84 -2.56 5.84 -1.26
C ARG A 84 -1.91 4.45 -1.33
N ALA A 85 -0.88 4.20 -0.51
CA ALA A 85 -0.22 2.90 -0.46
C ALA A 85 -1.14 1.78 0.07
N ASN A 86 -1.95 2.07 1.11
CA ASN A 86 -2.95 1.12 1.64
C ASN A 86 -4.01 0.76 0.58
N SER A 87 -4.53 1.77 -0.11
CA SER A 87 -5.46 1.58 -1.24
C SER A 87 -4.83 0.72 -2.33
N TYR A 88 -3.63 1.08 -2.75
CA TYR A 88 -2.93 0.44 -3.85
C TYR A 88 -2.64 -1.03 -3.59
N VAL A 89 -2.05 -1.38 -2.42
CA VAL A 89 -1.78 -2.78 -2.07
C VAL A 89 -3.06 -3.61 -1.99
N THR A 90 -4.15 -3.02 -1.51
CA THR A 90 -5.44 -3.70 -1.35
C THR A 90 -6.12 -3.93 -2.69
N ARG A 91 -6.17 -2.92 -3.57
CA ARG A 91 -6.71 -3.07 -4.93
C ARG A 91 -5.92 -4.08 -5.74
N LEU A 92 -4.58 -4.11 -5.61
CA LEU A 92 -3.77 -5.13 -6.26
C LEU A 92 -4.06 -6.54 -5.73
N ALA A 93 -4.19 -6.70 -4.42
CA ALA A 93 -4.51 -8.00 -3.82
C ALA A 93 -5.92 -8.47 -4.20
N GLN A 94 -6.90 -7.55 -4.26
CA GLN A 94 -8.26 -7.84 -4.73
C GLN A 94 -8.27 -8.22 -6.21
N GLY A 95 -7.52 -7.47 -7.04
CA GLY A 95 -7.33 -7.80 -8.44
C GLY A 95 -6.69 -9.17 -8.64
N TYR A 96 -5.68 -9.51 -7.82
CA TYR A 96 -5.03 -10.82 -7.89
C TYR A 96 -5.97 -11.95 -7.48
N LEU A 97 -6.73 -11.78 -6.39
CA LEU A 97 -7.73 -12.75 -5.98
C LEU A 97 -8.81 -12.95 -7.07
N ALA A 98 -9.29 -11.85 -7.68
CA ALA A 98 -10.26 -11.91 -8.76
C ALA A 98 -9.71 -12.61 -10.01
N ALA A 99 -8.46 -12.33 -10.39
CA ALA A 99 -7.78 -12.97 -11.51
C ALA A 99 -7.59 -14.48 -11.28
N ALA A 100 -7.21 -14.87 -10.06
CA ALA A 100 -7.05 -16.26 -9.65
C ALA A 100 -8.38 -17.00 -9.39
N LYS A 101 -9.53 -16.31 -9.49
CA LYS A 101 -10.88 -16.88 -9.32
C LYS A 101 -11.02 -17.65 -8.00
N GLY A 102 -11.86 -18.70 -7.98
CA GLY A 102 -12.12 -19.50 -6.79
C GLY A 102 -10.87 -20.21 -6.23
N THR A 103 -9.91 -20.59 -7.09
CA THR A 103 -8.65 -21.21 -6.64
C THR A 103 -7.80 -20.23 -5.84
N GLY A 104 -7.92 -18.92 -6.12
CA GLY A 104 -7.27 -17.87 -5.36
C GLY A 104 -7.69 -17.81 -3.89
N PHE A 105 -8.87 -18.33 -3.54
CA PHE A 105 -9.43 -18.32 -2.19
C PHE A 105 -9.09 -19.58 -1.38
N VAL A 106 -8.39 -20.55 -1.98
CA VAL A 106 -8.00 -21.81 -1.32
C VAL A 106 -6.77 -21.57 -0.47
N SER A 107 -6.79 -22.09 0.77
CA SER A 107 -5.65 -22.06 1.70
C SER A 107 -4.35 -22.50 1.03
N GLY A 108 -3.30 -21.68 1.12
CA GLY A 108 -2.00 -21.94 0.51
C GLY A 108 -1.81 -21.36 -0.89
N HIS A 109 -2.87 -20.86 -1.54
CA HIS A 109 -2.71 -20.11 -2.77
C HIS A 109 -2.07 -18.74 -2.49
N PRO A 110 -1.12 -18.23 -3.31
CA PRO A 110 -0.50 -16.92 -3.04
C PRO A 110 -1.50 -15.75 -2.96
N ALA A 111 -2.59 -15.80 -3.74
CA ALA A 111 -3.62 -14.75 -3.75
C ALA A 111 -4.35 -14.56 -2.41
N GLU A 112 -4.73 -15.63 -1.70
CA GLU A 112 -5.35 -15.49 -0.37
C GLU A 112 -4.40 -14.85 0.64
N ARG A 113 -3.10 -15.19 0.55
CA ARG A 113 -2.06 -14.61 1.39
C ARG A 113 -1.89 -13.13 1.10
N SER A 114 -1.83 -12.74 -0.17
CA SER A 114 -1.74 -11.33 -0.58
C SER A 114 -2.88 -10.48 -0.01
N ILE A 115 -4.12 -10.99 -0.01
CA ILE A 115 -5.26 -10.28 0.59
C ILE A 115 -5.11 -10.14 2.10
N ARG A 116 -4.74 -11.22 2.80
CA ARG A 116 -4.55 -11.18 4.26
C ARG A 116 -3.44 -10.20 4.65
N GLU A 117 -2.33 -10.18 3.90
CA GLU A 117 -1.23 -9.24 4.09
C GLU A 117 -1.62 -7.80 3.74
N ALA A 118 -2.43 -7.58 2.70
CA ALA A 118 -2.88 -6.23 2.35
C ALA A 118 -3.76 -5.60 3.46
N MET A 119 -4.68 -6.39 4.03
CA MET A 119 -5.59 -5.92 5.09
C MET A 119 -4.84 -5.50 6.37
N PHE A 120 -3.65 -6.03 6.61
CA PHE A 120 -2.81 -5.65 7.73
C PHE A 120 -2.48 -4.15 7.75
N PHE A 121 -2.34 -3.51 6.59
CA PHE A 121 -1.96 -2.09 6.49
C PHE A 121 -3.05 -1.12 6.94
N TYR A 122 -4.31 -1.58 7.01
CA TYR A 122 -5.43 -0.80 7.54
C TYR A 122 -5.40 -0.70 9.07
N VAL A 123 -4.78 -1.67 9.74
CA VAL A 123 -4.82 -1.79 11.21
C VAL A 123 -3.46 -1.54 11.87
N TRP A 124 -2.36 -1.78 11.15
CA TRP A 124 -1.02 -1.64 11.73
C TRP A 124 -0.57 -0.19 11.86
N SER A 125 -0.41 0.27 13.10
CA SER A 125 0.16 1.59 13.45
C SER A 125 -0.39 2.72 12.58
N CYS A 126 -1.69 2.65 12.30
CA CYS A 126 -2.39 3.52 11.35
C CYS A 126 -2.92 4.75 12.11
N PRO A 127 -2.44 5.98 11.80
CA PRO A 127 -2.97 7.19 12.41
C PRO A 127 -4.46 7.34 12.17
N GLN A 128 -5.15 8.03 13.08
CA GLN A 128 -6.60 8.25 12.96
C GLN A 128 -6.98 8.94 11.65
N SER A 129 -6.18 9.90 11.17
CA SER A 129 -6.39 10.57 9.88
C SER A 129 -6.35 9.59 8.70
N VAL A 130 -5.42 8.63 8.72
CA VAL A 130 -5.30 7.59 7.70
C VAL A 130 -6.45 6.59 7.80
N VAL A 131 -6.85 6.17 9.00
CA VAL A 131 -8.03 5.31 9.19
C VAL A 131 -9.29 5.99 8.65
N GLN A 132 -9.49 7.26 8.96
CA GLN A 132 -10.62 8.03 8.45
C GLN A 132 -10.59 8.13 6.91
N GLY A 133 -9.43 8.45 6.32
CA GLY A 133 -9.26 8.48 4.87
C GLY A 133 -9.54 7.12 4.22
N ASN A 134 -9.04 6.03 4.80
CA ASN A 134 -9.30 4.67 4.34
C ASN A 134 -10.81 4.37 4.34
N LEU A 135 -11.53 4.73 5.41
CA LEU A 135 -12.97 4.52 5.53
C LEU A 135 -13.76 5.40 4.54
N GLN A 136 -13.32 6.64 4.31
CA GLN A 136 -13.92 7.53 3.32
C GLN A 136 -13.76 6.97 1.91
N GLU A 137 -12.58 6.48 1.54
CA GLU A 137 -12.34 5.83 0.25
C GLU A 137 -13.23 4.59 0.06
N LEU A 138 -13.38 3.78 1.10
CA LEU A 138 -14.25 2.59 1.04
C LEU A 138 -15.74 2.96 0.93
N ALA A 139 -16.16 4.06 1.57
CA ALA A 139 -17.54 4.54 1.54
C ALA A 139 -17.90 5.29 0.24
N CYS A 140 -16.94 6.00 -0.35
CA CYS A 140 -17.15 6.87 -1.50
C CYS A 140 -16.40 6.34 -2.73
N ARG A 141 -17.13 5.89 -3.75
CA ARG A 141 -16.53 5.37 -4.99
C ARG A 141 -15.78 6.41 -5.84
N ASP A 142 -16.00 7.71 -5.64
CA ASP A 142 -15.59 8.76 -6.61
C ASP A 142 -14.76 9.93 -6.03
N ALA A 143 -14.36 9.90 -4.75
CA ALA A 143 -13.56 10.99 -4.15
C ALA A 143 -12.06 10.66 -4.15
N ALA A 144 -11.36 11.00 -5.23
CA ALA A 144 -9.90 10.96 -5.28
C ALA A 144 -9.32 12.10 -4.41
N TRP A 145 -8.37 11.74 -3.56
CA TRP A 145 -7.63 12.63 -2.66
C TRP A 145 -6.53 13.46 -3.31
#